data_AF-A0A6I1KCJ9-F1
#
_entry.id   AF-A0A6I1KCJ9-F1
#
_cell.length_a   1.000
_cell.length_b   1.000
_cell.length_c   1.000
_cell.angle_alpha   90.00
_cell.angle_beta   90.00
_cell.angle_gamma   90.00
#
_symmetry.space_group_name_H-M   'P 1'
#
loop_
_entity.id
_entity.type
_entity.pdbx_description
1 polymer ?
#
loop_
_entity_poly.entity_id
_entity_poly.type
_entity_poly.pdbx_seq_one_letter_code
_entity_poly.pdbx_strand_id
1 'polypeptide(L)'
;MKSCLSFEEVLAVGEPRLAEMQHVGDIFADGESAEACAAFTQQVRNVEAAVLHSYAIAATVARKADSLEEVAEVWKKMSTFCHSALAILARLKDKYPHCGTTELYDRVLDYKLACDKRYQGALEEKQCLTIALPRGLLPEMR
;
A
#
# COMPACT_ATOMS: atom_id res chain seq x y z
N MET A 1 -20.96 -7.51 0.22
CA MET A 1 -21.35 -6.08 0.36
C MET A 1 -21.64 -5.37 -1.00
N LYS A 2 -22.75 -4.63 -1.19
CA LYS A 2 -22.96 -3.75 -2.38
C LYS A 2 -22.29 -2.39 -2.15
N SER A 3 -21.02 -2.24 -2.48
CA SER A 3 -20.35 -0.92 -2.50
C SER A 3 -20.63 -0.22 -3.84
N CYS A 4 -20.66 1.11 -3.83
CA CYS A 4 -20.77 1.90 -5.05
C CYS A 4 -19.45 1.95 -5.85
N LEU A 5 -18.34 1.55 -5.22
CA LEU A 5 -16.99 1.50 -5.79
C LEU A 5 -16.25 0.28 -5.22
N SER A 6 -15.56 -0.45 -6.09
CA SER A 6 -14.59 -1.49 -5.73
C SER A 6 -13.32 -0.86 -5.17
N PHE A 7 -12.56 -1.62 -4.38
CA PHE A 7 -11.28 -1.13 -3.86
C PHE A 7 -10.25 -0.88 -4.97
N GLU A 8 -10.36 -1.61 -6.09
CA GLU A 8 -9.51 -1.41 -7.26
C GLU A 8 -9.76 -0.06 -7.93
N GLU A 9 -11.03 0.34 -8.08
CA GLU A 9 -11.39 1.67 -8.56
C GLU A 9 -10.87 2.78 -7.64
N VAL A 10 -10.82 2.54 -6.32
CA VAL A 10 -10.20 3.48 -5.37
C VAL A 10 -8.70 3.61 -5.61
N LEU A 11 -7.98 2.49 -5.79
CA LEU A 11 -6.54 2.53 -6.05
C LEU A 11 -6.21 3.21 -7.38
N ALA A 12 -7.05 3.00 -8.41
CA ALA A 12 -6.91 3.66 -9.70
C ALA A 12 -6.93 5.20 -9.61
N VAL A 13 -7.57 5.78 -8.59
CA VAL A 13 -7.52 7.24 -8.33
C VAL A 13 -6.13 7.70 -7.88
N GLY A 14 -5.36 6.83 -7.23
CA GLY A 14 -4.01 7.11 -6.76
C GLY A 14 -2.92 6.93 -7.83
N GLU A 15 -3.14 6.07 -8.83
CA GLU A 15 -2.16 5.76 -9.88
C GLU A 15 -1.66 6.98 -10.67
N PRO A 16 -2.51 7.96 -11.06
CA PRO A 16 -2.05 9.17 -11.72
C PRO A 16 -1.01 9.95 -10.91
N ARG A 17 -1.02 9.87 -9.58
CA ARG A 17 -0.02 10.56 -8.73
C ARG A 17 1.35 9.92 -8.82
N LEU A 18 1.39 8.60 -8.96
CA LEU A 18 2.63 7.86 -9.20
C LEU A 18 3.20 8.19 -10.59
N ALA A 19 2.34 8.21 -11.62
CA ALA A 19 2.74 8.57 -12.97
C ALA A 19 3.27 10.01 -13.06
N GLU A 20 2.60 10.96 -12.40
CA GLU A 20 3.02 12.36 -12.36
C GLU A 20 4.37 12.54 -11.64
N MET A 21 4.59 11.83 -10.52
CA MET A 21 5.88 11.86 -9.84
C MET A 21 7.01 11.36 -10.73
N GLN A 22 6.79 10.27 -11.48
CA GLN A 22 7.76 9.78 -12.46
C GLN A 22 8.00 10.81 -13.56
N HIS A 23 6.92 11.40 -14.11
CA HIS A 23 7.02 12.41 -15.15
C HIS A 23 7.85 13.63 -14.71
N VAL A 24 7.51 14.24 -13.57
CA VAL A 24 8.27 15.37 -13.00
C VAL A 24 9.71 14.97 -12.68
N GLY A 25 9.90 13.75 -12.16
CA GLY A 25 11.22 13.19 -11.91
C GLY A 25 12.06 13.01 -13.17
N ASP A 26 11.46 12.95 -14.36
CA ASP A 26 12.15 12.81 -15.65
C ASP A 26 12.38 14.16 -16.36
N ILE A 27 11.68 15.23 -16.00
CA ILE A 27 11.79 16.56 -16.62
C ILE A 27 13.17 17.20 -16.36
N PHE A 28 13.66 17.15 -15.12
CA PHE A 28 14.92 17.78 -14.75
C PHE A 28 16.08 16.79 -14.83
N ALA A 29 17.33 17.25 -15.01
CA ALA A 29 18.49 16.36 -15.04
C ALA A 29 18.84 15.80 -13.65
N ASP A 30 18.69 16.63 -12.62
CA ASP A 30 18.93 16.31 -11.20
C ASP A 30 18.04 17.19 -10.28
N GLY A 31 18.13 16.93 -8.98
CA GLY A 31 17.46 17.68 -7.91
C GLY A 31 18.26 18.85 -7.33
N GLU A 32 19.37 19.27 -7.96
CA GLU A 32 20.28 20.28 -7.37
C GLU A 32 19.71 21.70 -7.49
N SER A 33 18.88 21.96 -8.51
CA SER A 33 18.22 23.26 -8.63
C SER A 33 17.05 23.39 -7.64
N ALA A 34 16.92 24.57 -7.02
CA ALA A 34 15.84 24.85 -6.09
C ALA A 34 14.45 24.67 -6.71
N GLU A 35 14.30 24.99 -8.00
CA GLU A 35 13.06 24.80 -8.76
C GLU A 35 12.73 23.31 -8.94
N ALA A 36 13.69 22.50 -9.39
CA ALA A 36 13.50 21.06 -9.55
C ALA A 36 13.15 20.39 -8.22
N CYS A 37 13.87 20.74 -7.16
CA CYS A 37 13.63 20.16 -5.84
C CYS A 37 12.27 20.56 -5.27
N ALA A 38 11.84 21.81 -5.43
CA ALA A 38 10.52 22.27 -5.01
C ALA A 38 9.39 21.57 -5.78
N ALA A 39 9.51 21.46 -7.10
CA ALA A 39 8.55 20.74 -7.94
C ALA A 39 8.44 19.27 -7.54
N PHE A 40 9.58 18.60 -7.30
CA PHE A 40 9.61 17.22 -6.88
C PHE A 40 9.04 17.01 -5.46
N THR A 41 9.37 17.90 -4.53
CA THR A 41 8.84 17.87 -3.15
C THR A 41 7.31 17.95 -3.13
N GLN A 42 6.71 18.71 -4.06
CA GLN A 42 5.25 18.74 -4.19
C GLN A 42 4.69 17.37 -4.61
N GLN A 43 5.36 16.66 -5.52
CA GLN A 43 4.93 15.32 -5.93
C GLN A 43 5.13 14.28 -4.83
N VAL A 44 6.20 14.40 -4.05
CA VAL A 44 6.41 13.59 -2.83
C VAL A 44 5.19 13.69 -1.91
N ARG A 45 4.73 14.91 -1.59
CA ARG A 45 3.54 15.12 -0.75
C ARG A 45 2.26 14.54 -1.35
N ASN A 46 2.10 14.66 -2.67
CA ASN A 46 0.93 14.12 -3.37
C ASN A 46 0.89 12.59 -3.31
N VAL A 47 2.03 11.93 -3.53
CA VAL A 47 2.15 10.46 -3.44
C VAL A 47 1.97 9.99 -2.00
N GLU A 48 2.55 10.70 -1.04
CA GLU A 48 2.34 10.41 0.38
C GLU A 48 0.86 10.41 0.75
N ALA A 49 0.14 11.47 0.38
CA ALA A 49 -1.30 11.59 0.64
C ALA A 49 -2.09 10.47 -0.05
N ALA A 50 -1.72 10.09 -1.28
CA ALA A 50 -2.36 8.99 -2.00
C ALA A 50 -2.15 7.65 -1.26
N VAL A 51 -0.94 7.34 -0.80
CA VAL A 51 -0.65 6.12 -0.05
C VAL A 51 -1.39 6.10 1.28
N LEU A 52 -1.33 7.20 2.04
CA LEU A 52 -2.00 7.35 3.34
C LEU A 52 -3.52 7.13 3.22
N HIS A 53 -4.18 7.81 2.28
CA HIS A 53 -5.62 7.71 2.11
C HIS A 53 -6.04 6.34 1.59
N SER A 54 -5.32 5.79 0.60
CA SER A 54 -5.58 4.44 0.09
C SER A 54 -5.45 3.39 1.20
N TYR A 55 -4.45 3.51 2.07
CA TYR A 55 -4.29 2.62 3.22
C TYR A 55 -5.45 2.74 4.22
N ALA A 56 -5.88 3.97 4.54
CA ALA A 56 -7.02 4.18 5.45
C ALA A 56 -8.33 3.60 4.88
N ILE A 57 -8.53 3.70 3.57
CA ILE A 57 -9.66 3.09 2.87
C ILE A 57 -9.53 1.56 2.89
N ALA A 58 -8.35 1.02 2.56
CA ALA A 58 -8.08 -0.43 2.63
C ALA A 58 -8.43 -1.00 4.01
N ALA A 59 -7.98 -0.34 5.08
CA ALA A 59 -8.30 -0.72 6.45
C ALA A 59 -9.81 -0.70 6.71
N THR A 60 -10.53 0.27 6.15
CA THR A 60 -11.97 0.40 6.32
C THR A 60 -12.75 -0.65 5.54
N VAL A 61 -12.33 -0.95 4.31
CA VAL A 61 -12.94 -2.01 3.47
C VAL A 61 -12.67 -3.38 4.09
N ALA A 62 -11.43 -3.67 4.48
CA ALA A 62 -11.06 -4.93 5.11
C ALA A 62 -11.84 -5.18 6.42
N ARG A 63 -12.08 -4.15 7.25
CA ARG A 63 -12.91 -4.29 8.46
C ARG A 63 -14.38 -4.62 8.18
N LYS A 64 -14.87 -4.34 6.97
CA LYS A 64 -16.26 -4.56 6.55
C LYS A 64 -16.40 -5.77 5.62
N ALA A 65 -15.31 -6.48 5.35
CA ALA A 65 -15.30 -7.63 4.47
C ALA A 65 -16.08 -8.79 5.09
N ASP A 66 -16.78 -9.55 4.25
CA ASP A 66 -17.64 -10.65 4.68
C ASP A 66 -16.84 -11.97 4.83
N SER A 67 -15.59 -12.01 4.33
CA SER A 67 -14.73 -13.20 4.36
C SER A 67 -13.24 -12.86 4.49
N LEU A 68 -12.44 -13.83 4.96
CA LEU A 68 -10.97 -13.69 5.04
C LEU A 68 -10.31 -13.58 3.66
N GLU A 69 -10.93 -14.17 2.63
CA GLU A 69 -10.53 -14.03 1.23
C GLU A 69 -10.60 -12.58 0.77
N GLU A 70 -11.71 -11.90 1.05
CA GLU A 70 -11.88 -10.48 0.73
C GLU A 70 -10.88 -9.61 1.50
N VAL A 71 -10.65 -9.91 2.79
CA VAL A 71 -9.62 -9.22 3.60
C VAL A 71 -8.24 -9.38 2.95
N ALA A 72 -7.87 -10.61 2.58
CA ALA A 72 -6.59 -10.90 1.96
C ALA A 72 -6.44 -10.18 0.60
N GLU A 73 -7.50 -10.15 -0.21
CA GLU A 73 -7.49 -9.46 -1.51
C GLU A 73 -7.24 -7.95 -1.35
N VAL A 74 -7.93 -7.30 -0.40
CA VAL A 74 -7.76 -5.86 -0.13
C VAL A 74 -6.31 -5.55 0.26
N TRP A 75 -5.74 -6.29 1.21
CA TRP A 75 -4.36 -6.05 1.66
C TRP A 75 -3.33 -6.37 0.57
N LYS A 76 -3.57 -7.40 -0.25
CA LYS A 76 -2.73 -7.71 -1.41
C LYS A 76 -2.74 -6.58 -2.43
N LYS A 77 -3.91 -6.04 -2.77
CA LYS A 77 -4.06 -4.91 -3.71
C LYS A 77 -3.34 -3.67 -3.16
N MET A 78 -3.52 -3.34 -1.88
CA MET A 78 -2.84 -2.21 -1.25
C MET A 78 -1.31 -2.40 -1.22
N SER A 79 -0.82 -3.60 -0.88
CA SER A 79 0.62 -3.91 -0.93
C SER A 79 1.20 -3.73 -2.33
N THR A 80 0.46 -4.16 -3.36
CA THR A 80 0.85 -3.98 -4.77
C THR A 80 0.95 -2.50 -5.13
N PHE A 81 0.00 -1.67 -4.69
CA PHE A 81 0.06 -0.22 -4.89
C PHE A 81 1.29 0.40 -4.21
N CYS A 82 1.58 0.04 -2.95
CA CYS A 82 2.80 0.49 -2.27
C CYS A 82 4.07 0.01 -2.99
N HIS A 83 4.07 -1.20 -3.55
CA HIS A 83 5.19 -1.72 -4.31
C HIS A 83 5.46 -0.89 -5.58
N SER A 84 4.41 -0.52 -6.32
CA SER A 84 4.53 0.38 -7.48
C SER A 84 5.13 1.73 -7.08
N ALA A 85 4.69 2.31 -5.96
CA ALA A 85 5.26 3.55 -5.45
C ALA A 85 6.75 3.40 -5.07
N LEU A 86 7.13 2.32 -4.36
CA LEU A 86 8.53 2.04 -4.02
C LEU A 86 9.41 1.86 -5.24
N ALA A 87 8.90 1.23 -6.31
CA ALA A 87 9.65 1.05 -7.55
C ALA A 87 10.01 2.40 -8.20
N ILE A 88 9.06 3.35 -8.21
CA ILE A 88 9.29 4.72 -8.71
C ILE A 88 10.29 5.46 -7.81
N LEU A 89 10.07 5.42 -6.50
CA LEU A 89 10.95 6.08 -5.53
C LEU A 89 12.38 5.53 -5.57
N ALA A 90 12.54 4.21 -5.74
CA ALA A 90 13.86 3.58 -5.84
C ALA A 90 14.67 4.07 -7.05
N ARG A 91 13.99 4.45 -8.15
CA ARG A 91 14.64 5.01 -9.35
C ARG A 91 14.99 6.48 -9.20
N LEU A 92 14.23 7.21 -8.38
CA LEU A 92 14.34 8.67 -8.25
C LEU A 92 15.13 9.12 -7.01
N LYS A 93 15.34 8.24 -6.02
CA LYS A 93 16.02 8.58 -4.77
C LYS A 93 17.43 9.14 -4.96
N ASP A 94 18.18 8.60 -5.92
CA ASP A 94 19.57 9.02 -6.17
C ASP A 94 19.61 10.35 -6.93
N LYS A 95 18.53 10.67 -7.65
CA LYS A 95 18.36 11.92 -8.41
C LYS A 95 17.86 13.07 -7.56
N TYR A 96 17.03 12.77 -6.54
CA TYR A 96 16.43 13.75 -5.65
C TYR A 96 16.65 13.38 -4.16
N PRO A 97 17.90 13.23 -3.70
CA PRO A 97 18.19 12.72 -2.36
C PRO A 97 17.70 13.63 -1.23
N HIS A 98 17.61 14.94 -1.48
CA HIS A 98 17.26 15.95 -0.47
C HIS A 98 15.87 16.57 -0.65
N CYS A 99 15.05 16.03 -1.56
CA CYS A 99 13.72 16.56 -1.89
C CYS A 99 12.58 15.74 -1.28
N GLY A 100 12.84 15.06 -0.16
CA GLY A 100 11.85 14.25 0.58
C GLY A 100 11.69 12.81 0.10
N THR A 101 12.52 12.35 -0.84
CA THR A 101 12.39 11.02 -1.45
C THR A 101 12.69 9.90 -0.46
N THR A 102 13.70 10.09 0.40
CA THR A 102 14.13 9.09 1.39
C THR A 102 13.04 8.89 2.45
N GLU A 103 12.53 9.98 3.02
CA GLU A 103 11.48 9.93 4.04
C GLU A 103 10.19 9.31 3.48
N LEU A 104 9.85 9.63 2.23
CA LEU A 104 8.71 9.01 1.56
C LEU A 104 8.94 7.52 1.29
N TYR A 105 10.14 7.14 0.84
CA TYR A 105 10.49 5.73 0.61
C TYR A 105 10.28 4.91 1.88
N ASP A 106 10.80 5.38 3.02
CA ASP A 106 10.66 4.69 4.30
C ASP A 106 9.20 4.58 4.73
N ARG A 107 8.42 5.67 4.62
CA ARG A 107 6.97 5.63 4.95
C ARG A 107 6.20 4.64 4.07
N VAL A 108 6.46 4.63 2.76
CA VAL A 108 5.79 3.71 1.84
C VAL A 108 6.21 2.27 2.11
N LEU A 109 7.48 2.04 2.50
CA LEU A 109 7.97 0.73 2.92
C LEU A 109 7.24 0.23 4.17
N ASP A 110 7.07 1.08 5.18
CA ASP A 110 6.31 0.76 6.39
C ASP A 110 4.87 0.34 6.05
N TYR A 111 4.19 1.10 5.17
CA TYR A 111 2.85 0.75 4.71
C TYR A 111 2.82 -0.57 3.95
N LYS A 112 3.80 -0.83 3.08
CA LYS A 112 3.89 -2.11 2.37
C LYS A 112 4.04 -3.27 3.34
N LEU A 113 4.99 -3.19 4.28
CA LEU A 113 5.22 -4.24 5.28
C LEU A 113 3.99 -4.46 6.15
N ALA A 114 3.30 -3.38 6.52
CA ALA A 114 2.03 -3.44 7.24
C ALA A 114 0.91 -4.14 6.43
N CYS A 115 0.85 -3.93 5.12
CA CYS A 115 -0.10 -4.62 4.24
C CYS A 115 0.28 -6.11 4.08
N ASP A 116 1.55 -6.41 3.85
CA ASP A 116 2.03 -7.80 3.71
C ASP A 116 1.74 -8.61 4.97
N LYS A 117 2.00 -8.05 6.15
CA LYS A 117 1.69 -8.70 7.44
C LYS A 117 0.20 -9.04 7.56
N ARG A 118 -0.68 -8.12 7.15
CA ARG A 118 -2.14 -8.32 7.23
C ARG A 118 -2.64 -9.31 6.20
N TYR A 119 -2.07 -9.29 5.00
CA TYR A 119 -2.32 -10.29 3.97
C TYR A 119 -1.96 -11.70 4.46
N GLN A 120 -0.74 -11.88 4.98
CA GLN A 120 -0.31 -13.18 5.52
C GLN A 120 -1.17 -13.61 6.71
N GLY A 121 -1.48 -12.71 7.64
CA GLY A 121 -2.35 -13.03 8.78
C GLY A 121 -3.74 -13.53 8.36
N ALA A 122 -4.34 -12.92 7.33
CA ALA A 122 -5.63 -13.39 6.80
C ALA A 122 -5.54 -14.78 6.16
N LEU A 123 -4.43 -15.09 5.47
CA LEU A 123 -4.19 -16.42 4.90
C LEU A 123 -3.97 -17.48 5.98
N GLU A 124 -3.19 -17.16 7.01
CA GLU A 124 -2.93 -18.03 8.16
C GLU A 124 -4.24 -18.34 8.91
N GLU A 125 -5.05 -17.32 9.20
CA GLU A 125 -6.33 -17.48 9.87
C GLU A 125 -7.30 -18.34 9.05
N LYS A 126 -7.33 -18.12 7.73
CA LYS A 126 -8.11 -18.96 6.81
C LYS A 126 -7.66 -20.42 6.86
N GLN A 127 -6.35 -20.67 6.91
CA GLN A 127 -5.81 -22.02 7.07
C GLN A 127 -6.23 -22.64 8.40
N CYS A 128 -6.15 -21.89 9.50
CA CYS A 128 -6.54 -22.35 10.82
C CYS A 128 -8.00 -22.84 10.88
N LEU A 129 -8.91 -22.18 10.16
CA LEU A 129 -10.33 -22.60 10.08
C LEU A 129 -10.52 -23.97 9.41
N THR A 130 -9.55 -24.44 8.62
CA THR A 130 -9.62 -25.76 7.95
C THR A 130 -8.97 -26.88 8.76
N ILE A 131 -8.22 -26.55 9.82
CA ILE A 131 -7.54 -27.55 10.63
C ILE A 131 -8.56 -28.23 11.55
N ALA A 132 -8.66 -29.55 11.44
CA ALA A 132 -9.50 -30.34 12.33
C ALA A 132 -9.02 -30.20 13.77
N LEU A 133 -9.97 -30.03 14.69
CA LEU A 133 -9.66 -29.85 16.10
C LEU A 133 -8.96 -31.11 16.63
N PRO A 134 -7.77 -30.99 17.26
CA PRO A 134 -7.03 -32.15 17.75
C PRO A 134 -7.88 -32.99 18.70
N ARG A 135 -7.90 -34.32 18.50
CA ARG A 135 -8.62 -35.23 19.40
C ARG A 135 -8.06 -35.12 20.81
N GLY A 136 -8.95 -35.00 21.80
CA GLY A 136 -8.58 -34.85 23.22
C GLY A 136 -8.26 -33.42 23.68
N LEU A 137 -8.34 -32.41 22.80
CA LEU A 137 -8.16 -31.01 23.20
C LEU A 137 -9.42 -30.43 23.88
N LEU A 138 -10.61 -30.85 23.44
CA LEU A 138 -11.88 -30.50 24.06
C LEU A 138 -12.50 -31.72 24.75
N PRO A 139 -13.21 -31.54 25.87
CA PRO A 139 -13.96 -32.62 26.51
C PRO A 139 -14.98 -33.21 25.51
N GLU A 140 -15.12 -34.53 25.52
CA GLU A 140 -16.19 -35.18 24.75
C GLU A 140 -17.54 -34.71 25.32
N MET A 141 -18.33 -34.01 24.50
CA MET A 141 -19.68 -33.62 24.90
C MET A 141 -20.53 -34.90 24.98
N ARG A 142 -20.93 -35.27 26.20
CA ARG A 142 -21.84 -36.38 26.50
C ARG A 142 -23.27 -36.04 26.13
#